data_AF-A0A2J4JRM4-F1
#
_entry.id   AF-A0A2J4JRM4-F1
#
_cell.length_a   1.000
_cell.length_b   1.000
_cell.length_c   1.000
_cell.angle_alpha   90.00
_cell.angle_beta   90.00
_cell.angle_gamma   90.00
#
_symmetry.space_group_name_H-M   'P 1'
#
loop_
_entity.id
_entity.type
_entity.pdbx_description
1 polymer ?
#
loop_
_entity_poly.entity_id
_entity_poly.type
_entity_poly.pdbx_seq_one_letter_code
_entity_poly.pdbx_strand_id
1 'polypeptide(L)'
;MKIIDENGAAIETPDLTLGYLMDDTEPVEHPAVKGVEEVSHYETVTEYPGGGRDVRKVIDVPGVPARPAWTEQLPIQRYIRYTAEELAAQEEARKKAEAREKLPDTVAALQKENEMFKQCLLEMSEIVYA
;
A
#
# COMPACT_ATOMS: atom_id res chain seq x y z
N MET A 1 5.98 7.83 -6.89
CA MET A 1 6.10 6.74 -5.90
C MET A 1 7.36 5.98 -6.24
N LYS A 2 8.31 5.84 -5.32
CA LYS A 2 9.57 5.11 -5.55
C LYS A 2 9.32 3.63 -5.27
N ILE A 3 9.68 2.75 -6.20
CA ILE A 3 9.62 1.30 -5.99
C ILE A 3 11.05 0.78 -5.79
N ILE A 4 11.28 0.00 -4.76
CA ILE A 4 12.56 -0.64 -4.45
C ILE A 4 12.40 -2.16 -4.46
N ASP A 5 13.45 -2.88 -4.80
CA ASP A 5 13.49 -4.33 -4.62
C ASP A 5 13.80 -4.71 -3.16
N GLU A 6 13.83 -6.02 -2.90
CA GLU A 6 14.22 -6.57 -1.59
C GLU A 6 15.62 -6.13 -1.11
N ASN A 7 16.50 -5.76 -2.04
CA ASN A 7 17.87 -5.31 -1.78
C ASN A 7 17.99 -3.77 -1.69
N GLY A 8 16.88 -3.03 -1.87
CA GLY A 8 16.87 -1.56 -1.86
C GLY A 8 17.24 -0.91 -3.20
N ALA A 9 17.35 -1.66 -4.30
CA ALA A 9 17.59 -1.11 -5.63
C ALA A 9 16.29 -0.53 -6.20
N ALA A 10 16.34 0.69 -6.72
CA ALA A 10 15.18 1.32 -7.35
C ALA A 10 14.81 0.61 -8.66
N ILE A 11 13.55 0.22 -8.79
CA ILE A 11 12.99 -0.43 -9.98
C ILE A 11 11.86 0.43 -10.53
N GLU A 12 11.78 0.57 -11.85
CA GLU A 12 10.68 1.31 -12.50
C GLU A 12 9.52 0.38 -12.92
N THR A 13 9.82 -0.87 -13.28
CA THR A 13 8.87 -1.85 -13.81
C THR A 13 8.97 -3.19 -13.06
N PRO A 14 8.36 -3.33 -11.87
CA PRO A 14 8.32 -4.60 -11.15
C PRO A 14 7.41 -5.61 -11.86
N ASP A 15 7.86 -6.87 -11.94
CA ASP A 15 7.07 -7.95 -12.52
C ASP A 15 6.11 -8.55 -11.48
N LEU A 16 4.84 -8.13 -11.53
CA LEU A 16 3.80 -8.60 -10.62
C LEU A 16 3.37 -10.06 -10.86
N THR A 17 3.88 -10.72 -11.89
CA THR A 17 3.66 -12.16 -12.08
C THR A 17 4.59 -13.00 -11.20
N LEU A 18 5.75 -12.43 -10.84
CA LEU A 18 6.79 -13.09 -10.03
C LEU A 18 6.82 -12.59 -8.59
N GLY A 19 5.97 -11.63 -8.23
CA GLY A 19 5.97 -11.03 -6.90
C GLY A 19 4.84 -10.04 -6.71
N TYR A 20 4.87 -9.32 -5.59
CA TYR A 20 3.89 -8.31 -5.23
C TYR A 20 4.56 -7.06 -4.67
N LEU A 21 3.81 -5.96 -4.65
CA LEU A 21 4.24 -4.70 -4.06
C LEU A 21 3.68 -4.58 -2.65
N MET A 22 4.54 -4.18 -1.72
CA MET A 22 4.20 -3.89 -0.35
C MET A 22 4.48 -2.42 -0.06
N ASP A 23 3.54 -1.71 0.56
CA ASP A 23 3.77 -0.32 0.96
C ASP A 23 4.76 -0.25 2.13
N ASP A 24 5.74 0.66 2.04
CA ASP A 24 6.80 0.86 3.03
C ASP A 24 7.19 2.35 3.12
N THR A 25 8.09 2.73 4.02
CA THR A 25 8.55 4.11 4.19
C THR A 25 10.07 4.22 4.32
N GLU A 26 10.67 5.17 3.61
CA GLU A 26 12.09 5.49 3.69
C GLU A 26 12.31 6.74 4.57
N PRO A 27 13.13 6.65 5.63
CA PRO A 27 13.46 7.80 6.46
C PRO A 27 14.45 8.72 5.75
N VAL A 28 14.08 9.99 5.59
CA VAL A 28 14.96 11.05 5.06
C VAL A 28 15.28 12.04 6.17
N GLU A 29 16.56 12.14 6.50
CA GLU A 29 17.07 13.00 7.56
C GLU A 29 17.25 14.44 7.06
N HIS A 30 16.58 15.38 7.71
CA HIS A 30 16.77 16.82 7.50
C HIS A 30 17.60 17.40 8.64
N PRO A 31 18.76 18.01 8.35
CA PRO A 31 19.65 18.54 9.39
C PRO A 31 19.05 19.77 10.09
N ALA A 32 19.56 20.06 11.29
CA ALA A 32 19.17 21.27 12.02
C ALA A 32 19.58 22.54 11.25
N VAL A 33 18.64 23.46 11.07
CA VAL A 33 18.87 24.76 10.44
C VAL A 33 19.03 25.80 11.54
N LYS A 34 20.21 26.43 11.60
CA LYS A 34 20.45 27.53 12.54
C LYS A 34 19.56 28.72 12.20
N GLY A 35 18.92 29.29 13.21
CA GLY A 35 18.13 30.50 13.05
C GLY A 35 19.01 31.69 12.66
N VAL A 36 18.46 32.55 11.81
CA VAL A 36 19.06 33.83 11.43
C VAL A 36 18.26 34.93 12.12
N GLU A 37 18.93 35.79 12.87
CA GLU A 37 18.27 36.92 13.54
C GLU A 37 17.79 37.95 12.51
N GLU A 38 16.69 38.64 12.84
CA GLU A 38 16.18 39.72 12.02
C GLU A 38 17.13 40.92 12.08
N VAL A 39 17.59 41.36 10.90
CA VAL A 39 18.38 42.59 10.78
C VAL A 39 17.44 43.71 10.36
N SER A 40 17.37 44.75 11.18
CA SER A 40 16.47 45.89 10.95
C SER A 40 17.10 47.20 11.40
N HIS A 41 16.75 48.29 10.74
CA HIS A 41 17.11 49.65 11.14
C HIS A 41 15.86 50.54 11.28
N TYR A 42 16.02 51.68 11.95
CA TYR A 42 14.95 52.66 12.11
C TYR A 42 15.23 53.86 11.20
N GLU A 43 14.25 54.19 10.37
CA GLU A 43 14.28 55.40 9.53
C GLU A 43 13.32 56.43 10.10
N THR A 44 13.78 57.68 10.21
CA THR A 44 12.92 58.80 10.60
C THR A 44 12.02 59.17 9.42
N VAL A 45 10.70 59.15 9.64
CA VAL A 45 9.70 59.50 8.63
C VAL A 45 9.33 60.97 8.70
N THR A 46 9.07 61.46 9.92
CA THR A 46 8.63 62.84 10.16
C THR A 46 9.28 63.36 11.43
N GLU A 47 9.76 64.61 11.38
CA GLU A 47 10.27 65.32 12.55
C GLU A 47 9.39 66.55 12.82
N TYR A 48 8.94 66.69 14.07
CA TYR A 48 8.04 67.76 14.48
C TYR A 48 8.82 68.94 15.10
N PRO A 49 8.34 70.19 14.95
CA PRO A 49 9.00 71.38 15.51
C PRO A 49 9.22 71.37 17.03
N GLY A 50 8.49 70.50 17.76
CA GLY A 50 8.65 70.28 19.21
C GLY A 50 9.66 69.20 19.61
N GLY A 51 10.43 68.65 18.66
CA GLY A 51 11.48 67.65 18.91
C GLY A 51 11.01 66.19 18.93
N GLY A 52 9.73 65.92 18.68
CA GLY A 52 9.22 64.56 18.45
C GLY A 52 9.59 64.04 17.06
N ARG A 53 9.84 62.73 16.94
CA ARG A 53 10.14 62.06 15.67
C ARG A 53 9.30 60.81 15.53
N ASP A 54 8.66 60.64 14.38
CA ASP A 54 8.07 59.37 13.97
C ASP A 54 9.15 58.54 13.28
N VAL A 55 9.41 57.34 13.80
CA VAL A 55 10.35 56.38 13.21
C VAL A 55 9.59 55.17 12.69
N ARG A 56 10.00 54.68 11.53
CA ARG A 56 9.55 53.39 11.00
C ARG A 56 10.68 52.38 11.11
N LYS A 57 10.35 51.18 11.56
CA LYS A 57 11.28 50.04 11.54
C LYS A 57 11.25 49.45 10.13
N VAL A 58 12.40 49.41 9.46
CA VAL A 58 12.58 48.74 8.18
C VAL A 58 13.36 47.45 8.42
N ILE A 59 12.81 46.34 7.96
CA ILE A 59 13.44 45.02 8.07
C ILE A 59 14.27 44.81 6.80
N ASP A 60 15.59 44.68 6.96
CA ASP A 60 16.53 44.48 5.84
C ASP A 60 16.65 43.01 5.48
N VAL A 61 16.72 42.14 6.50
CA VAL A 61 16.75 40.69 6.34
C VAL A 61 15.74 40.09 7.31
N PRO A 62 14.72 39.36 6.82
CA PRO A 62 13.74 38.74 7.70
C PRO A 62 14.43 37.66 8.55
N GLY A 63 14.12 37.65 9.84
CA GLY A 63 14.60 36.61 10.73
C GLY A 63 14.00 35.25 10.36
N VAL A 64 14.81 34.20 10.32
CA VAL A 64 14.36 32.82 10.10
C VAL A 64 14.53 32.06 11.41
N PRO A 65 13.47 31.47 11.99
CA PRO A 65 13.59 30.73 13.24
C PRO A 65 14.44 29.47 13.04
N ALA A 66 15.18 29.10 14.09
CA ALA A 66 15.94 27.85 14.09
C ALA A 66 14.98 26.66 13.96
N ARG A 67 15.37 25.65 13.16
CA ARG A 67 14.63 24.39 13.03
C ARG A 67 15.50 23.24 13.51
N PRO A 68 15.00 22.38 14.42
CA PRO A 68 15.74 21.19 14.83
C PRO A 68 15.88 20.21 13.65
N ALA A 69 16.79 19.26 13.79
CA ALA A 69 16.86 18.12 12.87
C ALA A 69 15.57 17.30 12.98
N TRP A 70 15.06 16.81 11.86
CA TRP A 70 13.84 16.01 11.82
C TRP A 70 13.90 14.98 10.70
N THR A 71 13.21 13.85 10.91
CA THR A 71 13.14 12.75 9.95
C THR A 71 11.79 12.80 9.21
N GLU A 72 11.84 12.77 7.88
CA GLU A 72 10.67 12.67 7.01
C GLU A 72 10.48 11.22 6.56
N GLN A 73 9.27 10.68 6.75
CA GLN A 73 8.92 9.34 6.27
C GLN A 73 8.35 9.44 4.86
N LEU A 74 9.13 9.10 3.83
CA LEU A 74 8.67 9.12 2.45
C LEU A 74 8.00 7.78 2.10
N PRO A 75 6.78 7.78 1.54
CA PRO A 75 6.12 6.55 1.12
C PRO A 75 6.83 5.95 -0.10
N ILE A 76 7.16 4.68 0.02
CA ILE A 76 7.79 3.87 -1.02
C ILE A 76 7.00 2.57 -1.19
N GLN A 77 7.29 1.83 -2.26
CA GLN A 77 6.80 0.47 -2.44
C GLN A 77 7.97 -0.48 -2.56
N ARG A 78 7.87 -1.62 -1.88
CA ARG A 78 8.88 -2.66 -1.88
C ARG A 78 8.37 -3.85 -2.67
N TYR A 79 9.08 -4.19 -3.73
CA TYR A 79 8.80 -5.35 -4.57
C TYR A 79 9.40 -6.60 -3.92
N ILE A 80 8.52 -7.53 -3.56
CA ILE A 80 8.86 -8.80 -2.92
C ILE A 80 8.50 -9.92 -3.89
N ARG A 81 9.45 -10.83 -4.17
CA ARG A 81 9.20 -11.96 -5.05
C ARG A 81 8.48 -13.07 -4.31
N TYR A 82 7.60 -13.77 -5.02
CA TYR A 82 6.94 -14.93 -4.47
C TYR A 82 7.96 -16.01 -4.12
N THR A 83 7.79 -16.56 -2.93
CA THR A 83 8.51 -17.76 -2.52
C THR A 83 7.94 -18.98 -3.24
N ALA A 84 8.72 -20.05 -3.31
CA ALA A 84 8.26 -21.32 -3.88
C ALA A 84 7.04 -21.88 -3.13
N GLU A 85 6.92 -21.61 -1.83
CA GLU A 85 5.80 -22.02 -1.00
C GLU A 85 4.51 -21.26 -1.35
N GLU A 86 4.59 -19.95 -1.55
CA GLU A 86 3.45 -19.13 -1.95
C GLU A 86 2.92 -19.52 -3.34
N LEU A 87 3.83 -19.80 -4.29
CA LEU A 87 3.46 -20.31 -5.61
C LEU A 87 2.76 -21.67 -5.51
N ALA A 88 3.28 -22.58 -4.69
CA ALA A 88 2.65 -23.89 -4.46
C ALA A 88 1.25 -23.75 -3.84
N ALA A 89 1.08 -22.84 -2.87
CA ALA A 89 -0.20 -22.55 -2.24
C ALA A 89 -1.19 -21.95 -3.26
N GLN A 90 -0.74 -21.08 -4.16
CA GLN A 90 -1.56 -20.52 -5.23
C GLN A 90 -2.01 -21.60 -6.23
N GLU A 91 -1.13 -22.51 -6.62
CA GLU A 91 -1.48 -23.63 -7.49
C GLU A 91 -2.45 -24.60 -6.83
N GLU A 92 -2.27 -24.89 -5.54
CA GLU A 92 -3.19 -25.74 -4.78
C GLU A 92 -4.57 -25.07 -4.67
N ALA A 93 -4.61 -23.76 -4.40
CA ALA A 93 -5.85 -22.99 -4.40
C ALA A 93 -6.55 -23.05 -5.77
N ARG A 94 -5.80 -22.95 -6.87
CA ARG A 94 -6.33 -23.12 -8.23
C ARG A 94 -6.91 -24.52 -8.44
N LYS A 95 -6.18 -25.57 -8.07
CA LYS A 95 -6.65 -26.97 -8.17
C LYS A 95 -7.91 -27.21 -7.34
N LYS A 96 -7.97 -26.66 -6.13
CA LYS A 96 -9.13 -26.78 -5.24
C LYS A 96 -10.33 -26.01 -5.78
N ALA A 97 -10.11 -24.83 -6.39
CA ALA A 97 -11.15 -24.08 -7.05
C ALA A 97 -11.72 -24.84 -8.25
N GLU A 98 -10.86 -25.40 -9.11
CA GLU A 98 -11.28 -26.23 -10.25
C GLU A 98 -12.04 -27.49 -9.79
N ALA A 99 -11.57 -28.16 -8.75
CA ALA A 99 -12.28 -29.30 -8.17
C ALA A 99 -13.65 -28.91 -7.60
N ARG A 100 -13.75 -27.72 -7.00
CA ARG A 100 -15.01 -27.17 -6.49
C ARG A 100 -15.97 -26.79 -7.62
N GLU A 101 -15.45 -26.31 -8.76
CA GLU A 101 -16.24 -26.00 -9.95
C GLU A 101 -16.81 -27.26 -10.60
N LYS A 102 -16.04 -28.37 -10.63
CA LYS A 102 -16.49 -29.67 -11.15
C LYS A 102 -17.38 -30.46 -10.18
N LEU A 103 -17.46 -30.04 -8.91
CA LEU A 103 -18.22 -30.72 -7.87
C LEU A 103 -19.73 -30.84 -8.16
N PRO A 104 -20.42 -29.82 -8.69
CA PRO A 104 -21.83 -29.94 -9.05
C PRO A 104 -22.08 -31.00 -10.12
N ASP A 105 -21.20 -31.11 -11.12
CA ASP A 105 -21.33 -32.10 -12.19
C ASP A 105 -21.12 -33.52 -11.67
N THR A 106 -20.15 -33.72 -10.78
CA THR A 106 -19.92 -35.03 -10.15
C THR A 106 -21.08 -35.41 -9.23
N VAL A 107 -21.65 -34.44 -8.48
CA VAL A 107 -22.84 -34.66 -7.67
C VAL A 107 -24.05 -34.99 -8.54
N ALA A 108 -24.26 -34.30 -9.67
CA ALA A 108 -25.36 -34.58 -10.59
C ALA A 108 -25.22 -35.99 -11.22
N ALA A 109 -24.00 -36.39 -11.59
CA ALA A 109 -23.73 -37.74 -12.09
C ALA A 109 -24.08 -38.82 -11.05
N LEU A 110 -23.66 -38.63 -9.78
CA LEU A 110 -23.98 -39.55 -8.68
C LEU A 110 -25.48 -39.57 -8.35
N GLN A 111 -26.17 -38.43 -8.44
CA GLN A 111 -27.62 -38.38 -8.25
C GLN A 111 -28.35 -39.21 -9.30
N LYS A 112 -27.97 -39.07 -10.57
CA LYS A 112 -28.53 -39.86 -11.67
C LYS A 112 -28.28 -41.36 -11.49
N GLU A 113 -27.08 -41.74 -11.06
CA GLU A 113 -26.75 -43.14 -10.77
C GLU A 113 -27.63 -43.71 -9.65
N ASN A 114 -27.83 -42.93 -8.58
CA ASN A 114 -28.72 -43.31 -7.48
C ASN A 114 -30.19 -43.44 -7.92
N GLU A 115 -30.67 -42.57 -8.82
CA GLU A 115 -32.02 -42.70 -9.38
C GLU A 115 -32.17 -44.00 -10.17
N MET A 116 -31.20 -44.35 -11.02
CA MET A 116 -31.20 -45.63 -11.75
C MET A 116 -31.17 -46.82 -10.80
N PHE A 117 -30.34 -46.77 -9.74
CA PHE A 117 -30.32 -47.85 -8.75
C PHE A 117 -31.64 -47.99 -8.00
N LYS A 118 -32.27 -46.87 -7.60
CA LYS A 118 -33.60 -46.91 -6.97
C LYS A 118 -34.66 -47.51 -7.89
N GLN A 119 -34.64 -47.15 -9.18
CA GLN A 119 -35.54 -47.71 -10.17
C GLN A 119 -35.35 -49.23 -10.31
N CYS A 120 -34.10 -49.69 -10.43
CA CYS A 120 -33.77 -51.11 -10.49
C CYS A 120 -34.26 -51.88 -9.24
N LEU A 121 -34.04 -51.32 -8.04
CA LEU A 121 -34.52 -51.93 -6.80
C LEU A 121 -36.06 -52.01 -6.73
N LEU A 122 -36.76 -50.99 -7.23
CA LEU A 122 -38.21 -50.99 -7.28
C LEU A 122 -38.72 -52.08 -8.23
N GLU A 123 -38.17 -52.19 -9.44
CA GLU A 123 -38.52 -53.22 -10.43
C GLU A 123 -38.27 -54.64 -9.90
N MET A 124 -37.14 -54.85 -9.21
CA MET A 124 -36.87 -56.13 -8.55
C MET A 124 -37.89 -56.47 -7.47
N SER A 125 -38.34 -55.46 -6.72
CA SER A 125 -39.35 -55.66 -5.68
C SER A 125 -40.71 -56.02 -6.28
N GLU A 126 -41.11 -55.40 -7.39
CA GLU A 126 -42.38 -55.71 -8.07
C GLU A 126 -42.40 -57.13 -8.63
N ILE A 127 -41.28 -57.62 -9.18
CA ILE A 127 -41.15 -59.01 -9.67
C ILE A 127 -41.30 -60.04 -8.54
N VAL A 128 -40.85 -59.71 -7.32
CA VAL A 128 -40.90 -60.63 -6.17
C VAL A 128 -42.31 -60.71 -5.56
N TYR A 129 -43.15 -59.68 -5.73
CA TYR A 129 -44.50 -59.61 -5.17
C TYR A 129 -45.63 -59.90 -6.19
N ALA A 130 -45.31 -60.18 -7.45
CA ALA A 130 -46.25 -60.56 -8.52
C ALA A 130 -46.35 -62.09 -8.67
#